data_AF-A0A0L1KJM8-F1
#
_entry.id   AF-A0A0L1KJM8-F1
#
_cell.length_a   1.000
_cell.length_b   1.000
_cell.length_c   1.000
_cell.angle_alpha   90.00
_cell.angle_beta   90.00
_cell.angle_gamma   90.00
#
_symmetry.space_group_name_H-M   'P 1'
#
loop_
_entity.id
_entity.type
_entity.pdbx_description
1 polymer ?
#
loop_
_entity_poly.entity_id
_entity_poly.type
_entity_poly.pdbx_seq_one_letter_code
_entity_poly.pdbx_strand_id
1 'polypeptide(L)'
;MEKISVWYNKLSGSLKLDSLPDLLKYFYANENQFSGSVDLIRLPAAMENLFLGSNRLSANPTKGHLSVVGWTSTPVLGEAKNLFQPLVVFLSWRRPY
;
A
#
# COMPACT_ATOMS: atom_id res chain seq x y z
N MET A 1 -7.04 -20.41 11.29
CA MET A 1 -5.60 -20.12 11.15
C MET A 1 -5.41 -18.64 11.38
N GLU A 2 -4.68 -18.23 12.41
CA GLU A 2 -4.61 -16.82 12.85
C GLU A 2 -3.43 -16.04 12.26
N LYS A 3 -2.39 -16.73 11.77
CA LYS A 3 -1.17 -16.12 11.23
C LYS A 3 -0.72 -16.82 9.96
N ILE A 4 -0.39 -16.05 8.93
CA ILE A 4 0.24 -16.50 7.70
C ILE A 4 1.51 -15.66 7.47
N SER A 5 2.59 -16.33 7.10
CA SER A 5 3.92 -15.73 7.03
C SER A 5 4.70 -16.33 5.88
N VAL A 6 5.02 -15.50 4.89
CA VAL A 6 5.83 -15.83 3.70
C VAL A 6 6.90 -14.75 3.44
N TRP A 7 7.31 -14.04 4.50
CA TRP A 7 8.30 -12.98 4.40
C TRP A 7 9.66 -13.49 3.90
N TYR A 8 10.45 -12.62 3.28
CA TYR A 8 11.81 -12.88 2.80
C TYR A 8 11.91 -14.06 1.81
N ASN A 9 11.23 -13.92 0.68
CA ASN A 9 11.22 -14.92 -0.37
C ASN A 9 11.33 -14.27 -1.76
N LYS A 10 11.33 -15.10 -2.81
CA LYS A 10 11.29 -14.66 -4.21
C LYS A 10 9.89 -14.87 -4.82
N LEU A 11 8.85 -14.86 -4.00
CA LEU A 11 7.47 -15.03 -4.48
C LEU A 11 7.10 -13.82 -5.34
N SER A 12 6.44 -14.08 -6.46
CA SER A 12 6.06 -13.09 -7.46
C SER A 12 4.62 -13.30 -7.92
N GLY A 13 4.11 -12.31 -8.66
CA GLY A 13 2.72 -12.31 -9.13
C GLY A 13 1.83 -11.38 -8.29
N SER A 14 0.52 -11.46 -8.56
CA SER A 14 -0.47 -10.59 -7.92
C SER A 14 -0.91 -11.12 -6.56
N LEU A 15 -1.05 -10.21 -5.58
CA LEU A 15 -1.55 -10.55 -4.26
C LEU A 15 -3.06 -10.32 -4.18
N LYS A 16 -3.81 -11.40 -3.93
CA LYS A 16 -5.27 -11.40 -3.76
C LYS A 16 -5.61 -11.57 -2.28
N LEU A 17 -6.10 -10.50 -1.64
CA LEU A 17 -6.43 -10.49 -0.20
C LEU A 17 -7.89 -10.84 0.09
N ASP A 18 -8.73 -10.87 -0.95
CA ASP A 18 -10.15 -11.20 -0.92
C ASP A 18 -10.46 -12.64 -0.48
N SER A 19 -9.51 -13.56 -0.68
CA SER A 19 -9.64 -14.96 -0.30
C SER A 19 -8.94 -15.31 1.02
N LEU A 20 -8.54 -14.32 1.82
CA LEU A 20 -7.91 -14.59 3.10
C LEU A 20 -8.94 -15.12 4.11
N PRO A 21 -8.55 -16.04 5.02
CA PRO A 21 -9.47 -16.56 6.04
C PRO A 21 -10.00 -15.44 6.95
N ASP A 22 -11.29 -15.47 7.28
CA ASP A 22 -11.94 -14.44 8.11
C ASP A 22 -11.31 -14.29 9.50
N LEU A 23 -10.74 -15.38 10.02
CA LEU A 23 -10.08 -15.43 11.33
C LEU A 23 -8.58 -15.05 11.29
N LEU A 24 -8.06 -14.63 10.14
CA LEU A 24 -6.66 -14.27 10.00
C LEU A 24 -6.37 -12.92 10.66
N LYS A 25 -5.49 -12.93 11.66
CA LYS A 25 -5.07 -11.74 12.41
C LYS A 25 -3.78 -11.14 11.88
N TYR A 26 -2.84 -11.98 11.46
CA TYR A 26 -1.49 -11.55 11.08
C TYR A 26 -1.10 -12.07 9.71
N PHE A 27 -0.77 -11.16 8.79
CA PHE A 27 -0.25 -11.52 7.47
C PHE A 27 1.08 -10.82 7.17
N TYR A 28 2.14 -11.61 7.00
CA TYR A 28 3.49 -11.15 6.69
C TYR A 28 3.90 -11.65 5.30
N ALA A 29 3.95 -10.75 4.33
CA ALA A 29 4.39 -11.03 2.96
C ALA A 29 5.44 -10.01 2.47
N ASN A 30 6.10 -9.33 3.41
CA ASN A 30 7.16 -8.37 3.11
C ASN A 30 8.39 -9.05 2.51
N GLU A 31 9.24 -8.26 1.84
CA GLU A 31 10.50 -8.72 1.24
C GLU A 31 10.28 -9.86 0.24
N ASN A 32 9.45 -9.57 -0.76
CA ASN A 32 9.12 -10.44 -1.87
C ASN A 32 9.12 -9.65 -3.19
N GLN A 33 8.67 -10.29 -4.27
CA GLN A 33 8.57 -9.70 -5.60
C GLN A 33 7.12 -9.62 -6.08
N PHE A 34 6.16 -9.55 -5.15
CA PHE A 34 4.75 -9.37 -5.50
C PHE A 34 4.56 -8.05 -6.25
N SER A 35 3.73 -8.07 -7.27
CA SER A 35 3.52 -6.94 -8.18
C SER A 35 2.04 -6.73 -8.49
N GLY A 36 1.73 -5.54 -9.04
CA GLY A 36 0.36 -5.14 -9.35
C GLY A 36 -0.36 -4.50 -8.17
N SER A 37 -1.67 -4.30 -8.32
CA SER A 37 -2.49 -3.60 -7.33
C SER A 37 -3.00 -4.51 -6.23
N VAL A 38 -2.97 -4.03 -4.99
CA VAL A 38 -3.60 -4.71 -3.86
C VAL A 38 -4.91 -4.02 -3.51
N ASP A 39 -5.96 -4.83 -3.36
CA ASP A 39 -7.24 -4.36 -2.86
C ASP A 39 -7.29 -4.51 -1.33
N LEU A 40 -7.38 -3.39 -0.62
CA LEU A 40 -7.46 -3.34 0.84
C LEU A 40 -8.90 -3.16 1.35
N ILE A 41 -9.91 -3.18 0.46
CA ILE A 41 -11.32 -2.98 0.85
C ILE A 41 -11.83 -4.17 1.67
N ARG A 42 -11.47 -5.38 1.26
CA ARG A 42 -11.98 -6.63 1.85
C ARG A 42 -10.87 -7.35 2.60
N LEU A 43 -10.47 -6.77 3.73
CA LEU A 43 -9.62 -7.47 4.69
C LEU A 43 -10.47 -8.26 5.68
N PRO A 44 -9.99 -9.42 6.16
CA PRO A 44 -10.62 -10.15 7.26
C PRO A 44 -10.95 -9.23 8.44
N ALA A 45 -12.12 -9.42 9.04
CA ALA A 45 -12.57 -8.61 10.17
C ALA A 45 -11.60 -8.70 11.36
N ALA A 46 -11.02 -9.88 11.57
CA ALA A 46 -10.05 -10.13 12.63
C ALA A 46 -8.63 -9.62 12.32
N MET A 47 -8.37 -9.04 11.15
CA MET A 47 -7.02 -8.64 10.75
C MET A 47 -6.49 -7.49 11.60
N GLU A 48 -5.40 -7.76 12.33
CA GLU A 48 -4.70 -6.80 13.18
C GLU A 48 -3.50 -6.19 12.45
N ASN A 49 -2.63 -7.04 11.86
CA ASN A 49 -1.42 -6.59 11.18
C ASN A 49 -1.28 -7.15 9.76
N LEU A 50 -0.91 -6.25 8.84
CA LEU A 50 -0.65 -6.55 7.43
C LEU A 50 0.68 -5.94 7.01
N PHE A 51 1.68 -6.78 6.75
CA PHE A 51 3.01 -6.36 6.31
C PHE A 51 3.28 -6.76 4.87
N LEU A 52 3.22 -5.78 3.96
CA LEU A 52 3.45 -5.95 2.52
C LEU A 52 4.66 -5.18 1.99
N GLY A 53 5.44 -4.56 2.87
CA GLY A 53 6.59 -3.72 2.52
C GLY A 53 7.67 -4.47 1.72
N SER A 54 8.55 -3.73 1.04
CA SER A 54 9.62 -4.32 0.23
C SER A 54 9.09 -5.32 -0.81
N ASN A 55 8.06 -4.91 -1.54
CA ASN A 55 7.50 -5.58 -2.72
C ASN A 55 7.43 -4.58 -3.89
N ARG A 56 6.94 -5.02 -5.05
CA ARG A 56 6.73 -4.20 -6.26
C ARG A 56 5.25 -3.86 -6.48
N LEU A 57 4.51 -3.69 -5.38
CA LEU A 57 3.08 -3.40 -5.41
C LEU A 57 2.82 -1.96 -5.86
N SER A 58 1.79 -1.76 -6.66
CA SER A 58 1.34 -0.45 -7.12
C SER A 58 0.01 -0.07 -6.49
N ALA A 59 -0.17 1.22 -6.21
CA ALA A 59 -1.46 1.76 -5.82
C ALA A 59 -2.31 1.99 -7.07
N ASN A 60 -3.60 1.63 -7.02
CA ASN A 60 -4.55 2.10 -8.02
C ASN A 60 -5.28 3.35 -7.51
N PRO A 61 -4.95 4.56 -8.00
CA PRO A 61 -5.54 5.80 -7.52
C PRO A 61 -7.03 5.96 -7.89
N THR A 62 -7.54 5.25 -8.91
CA THR A 62 -8.93 5.40 -9.38
C THR A 62 -9.95 4.66 -8.52
N LYS A 63 -9.52 3.74 -7.64
CA LYS A 63 -10.40 3.05 -6.69
C LYS A 63 -10.71 3.85 -5.43
N GLY A 64 -10.20 5.09 -5.30
CA GLY A 64 -10.65 6.05 -4.27
C GLY A 64 -10.17 5.80 -2.83
N HIS A 65 -9.31 4.81 -2.58
CA HIS A 65 -8.89 4.44 -1.21
C HIS A 65 -7.53 4.99 -0.77
N LEU A 66 -6.84 5.71 -1.65
CA LEU A 66 -5.57 6.35 -1.35
C LEU A 66 -5.68 7.83 -1.72
N SER A 67 -5.84 8.68 -0.72
CA SER A 67 -5.75 10.12 -0.91
C SER A 67 -4.29 10.50 -1.07
N VAL A 68 -3.93 11.08 -2.22
CA VAL A 68 -2.67 11.82 -2.37
C VAL A 68 -2.81 13.11 -1.57
N VAL A 69 -2.30 13.14 -0.34
CA VAL A 69 -2.15 14.39 0.42
C VAL A 69 -0.82 15.01 0.00
N GLY A 70 -0.83 15.73 -1.12
CA GLY A 70 0.31 16.54 -1.55
C GLY A 70 0.17 17.94 -0.97
N TRP A 71 1.10 18.36 -0.11
CA TRP A 71 1.30 19.79 0.14
C TRP A 71 1.98 20.33 -1.11
N THR A 72 1.21 20.92 -2.03
CA THR A 72 1.83 21.67 -3.11
C THR A 72 2.39 22.93 -2.48
N SER A 73 3.71 23.00 -2.27
CA SER A 73 4.39 24.27 -2.04
C SER A 73 4.12 25.11 -3.28
N THR A 74 3.15 26.03 -3.23
CA THR A 74 2.90 26.99 -4.30
C THR A 74 4.21 27.75 -4.55
N PRO A 75 4.82 27.68 -5.73
CA PRO A 75 5.98 28.52 -6.00
C PRO A 75 5.49 29.97 -6.06
N VAL A 76 6.06 30.83 -5.22
CA VAL A 76 5.83 32.27 -5.31
C VAL A 76 6.35 32.71 -6.68
N LEU A 77 5.47 33.29 -7.48
CA LEU A 77 5.73 33.76 -8.83
C LEU A 77 6.93 34.72 -8.82
N GLY A 78 8.08 34.26 -9.29
CA GLY A 78 9.28 35.09 -9.38
C GLY A 78 10.51 34.34 -9.90
N GLU A 79 10.98 33.31 -9.21
CA GLU A 79 12.31 32.75 -9.50
C GLU A 79 12.40 31.27 -9.13
N ALA A 80 12.19 30.34 -10.08
CA ALA A 80 12.30 28.92 -9.75
C ALA A 80 12.50 28.01 -10.97
N LYS A 81 13.45 28.30 -11.87
CA LYS A 81 13.75 27.42 -13.01
C LYS A 81 14.43 26.09 -12.65
N ASN A 82 14.74 25.84 -11.37
CA ASN A 82 15.46 24.62 -10.91
C ASN A 82 14.86 23.95 -9.64
N LEU A 83 13.57 24.17 -9.31
CA LEU A 83 12.96 23.70 -8.05
C LEU A 83 12.01 22.50 -8.21
N PHE A 84 12.33 21.52 -9.07
CA PHE A 84 11.65 20.23 -8.98
C PHE A 84 12.21 19.44 -7.80
N GLN A 85 11.77 19.79 -6.59
CA GLN A 85 11.93 18.92 -5.43
C GLN A 85 11.10 17.65 -5.67
N PRO A 86 11.61 16.46 -5.31
CA PRO A 86 10.88 15.22 -5.47
C PRO A 86 9.55 15.30 -4.70
N LEU A 87 8.45 15.08 -5.41
CA LEU A 87 7.12 14.92 -4.82
C LEU A 87 7.15 13.77 -3.82
N VAL A 88 7.16 14.08 -2.52
CA VAL A 88 6.97 13.08 -1.47
C VAL A 88 5.47 12.86 -1.31
N VAL A 89 4.94 11.84 -1.99
CA VAL A 89 3.54 11.42 -1.86
C VAL A 89 3.43 10.47 -0.68
N PHE A 90 2.80 10.92 0.40
CA PHE A 90 2.42 10.06 1.50
C PHE A 90 1.08 9.38 1.17
N LEU A 91 1.12 8.09 0.86
CA LEU A 91 -0.08 7.27 0.72
C LEU A 91 -0.54 6.87 2.12
N SER A 92 -1.59 7.53 2.63
CA SER A 92 -2.24 7.16 3.89
C SER A 92 -3.55 6.43 3.59
N TRP A 93 -3.78 5.31 4.27
CA TRP A 93 -5.00 4.52 4.19
C TRP A 93 -5.69 4.51 5.56
N ARG A 94 -6.98 4.85 5.60
CA ARG A 94 -7.88 4.64 6.76
C ARG A 94 -8.97 3.66 6.35
N ARG A 95 -9.30 2.71 7.24
CA ARG A 95 -10.45 1.81 7.03
C ARG A 95 -11.74 2.64 6.92
N PRO A 96 -12.57 2.43 5.90
CA PRO A 96 -13.98 2.83 5.97
C PRO A 96 -14.64 2.00 7.07
N TYR A 97 -15.34 2.65 7.99
CA TYR A 97 -16.19 2.00 8.99
C TYR A 97 -17.40 1.34 8.34
#